data_AF-A0A0D0TQN5-F1
#
_entry.id   AF-A0A0D0TQN5-F1
#
_cell.length_a   1.000
_cell.length_b   1.000
_cell.length_c   1.000
_cell.angle_alpha   90.00
_cell.angle_beta   90.00
_cell.angle_gamma   90.00
#
_symmetry.space_group_name_H-M   'P 1'
#
loop_
_entity.id
_entity.type
_entity.pdbx_description
1 polymer ?
#
loop_
_entity_poly.entity_id
_entity_poly.type
_entity_poly.pdbx_seq_one_letter_code
_entity_poly.pdbx_strand_id
1 'polypeptide(L)'
;MLQSWNKLCFNKHAYFEFSASLPGQTAYGGFWPGIWTMGNLGRPGYGASTEGMWPYTYDSCDVGTLPNQTYVNGTGPPATLTTGADGSPLSYLPGQRCSACTCPGEDHPGPVNTKGRAAPEIDIVEAQIIISESRGEVSQSFQVAPYDDHYQSNNSTINYKHYDTDLTYWNTYLGGPFQQAVSSLTRLPRNIYWDQPGDSKQFAVFAMEYQAFPDARDQGYITWWADNKTSWTMYADAVAENPRTGIGRRIIPEEPMAMIVNLHMSNNFQAVDFAHLKWPNYFRIDYVRVYQKPDQISIGCDPDDYPTADYIARHAEVYSNPNLTTWAAAGYTFPKNSLKGEC
;
A
#
# COMPACT_ATOMS: atom_id res chain seq x y z
N MET A 1 9.80 -14.31 2.57
CA MET A 1 8.58 -13.52 2.87
C MET A 1 7.55 -14.43 3.53
N LEU A 2 6.96 -13.97 4.63
CA LEU A 2 5.81 -14.59 5.30
C LEU A 2 4.55 -13.78 4.94
N GLN A 3 3.45 -14.45 4.63
CA GLN A 3 2.19 -13.80 4.28
C GLN A 3 0.98 -14.63 4.75
N SER A 4 -0.10 -13.93 5.10
CA SER A 4 -1.39 -14.51 5.47
C SER A 4 -2.41 -14.54 4.32
N TRP A 5 -1.96 -14.21 3.11
CA TRP A 5 -2.77 -14.16 1.89
C TRP A 5 -3.67 -15.38 1.74
N ASN A 6 -4.95 -15.11 1.48
CA ASN A 6 -6.04 -16.05 1.33
C ASN A 6 -6.19 -17.07 2.48
N LYS A 7 -5.76 -16.70 3.70
CA LYS A 7 -5.87 -17.54 4.91
C LYS A 7 -6.44 -16.77 6.09
N LEU A 8 -5.92 -15.57 6.35
CA LEU A 8 -6.38 -14.71 7.43
C LEU A 8 -6.34 -13.27 6.93
N CYS A 9 -7.53 -12.68 6.77
CA CYS A 9 -7.68 -11.31 6.31
C CYS A 9 -8.65 -10.56 7.23
N PHE A 10 -8.53 -9.24 7.21
CA PHE A 10 -9.39 -8.31 7.92
C PHE A 10 -9.80 -7.20 6.97
N ASN A 11 -11.05 -6.78 7.00
CA ASN A 11 -11.60 -5.75 6.10
C ASN A 11 -12.25 -4.62 6.90
N LYS A 12 -12.18 -3.40 6.36
CA LYS A 12 -12.77 -2.14 6.84
C LYS A 12 -12.31 -1.66 8.21
N HIS A 13 -11.86 -2.53 9.10
CA HIS A 13 -11.30 -2.13 10.39
C HIS A 13 -10.40 -3.22 10.97
N ALA A 14 -9.19 -2.82 11.37
CA ALA A 14 -8.32 -3.61 12.24
C ALA A 14 -7.23 -2.73 12.86
N TYR A 15 -6.82 -3.10 14.08
CA TYR A 15 -5.56 -2.68 14.69
C TYR A 15 -4.58 -3.84 14.64
N PHE A 16 -3.49 -3.70 13.90
CA PHE A 16 -2.40 -4.67 13.83
C PHE A 16 -1.23 -4.20 14.70
N GLU A 17 -0.73 -5.08 15.56
CA GLU A 17 0.38 -4.83 16.47
C GLU A 17 1.47 -5.88 16.29
N PHE A 18 2.71 -5.42 16.16
CA PHE A 18 3.89 -6.26 16.01
C PHE A 18 4.95 -5.83 17.02
N SER A 19 5.47 -6.77 17.80
CA SER A 19 6.71 -6.56 18.56
C SER A 19 7.88 -7.10 17.75
N ALA A 20 8.81 -6.21 17.38
CA ALA A 20 9.90 -6.56 16.48
C ALA A 20 11.26 -5.99 16.89
N SER A 21 12.32 -6.73 16.55
CA SER A 21 13.72 -6.28 16.60
C SER A 21 14.31 -6.27 15.20
N LEU A 22 14.85 -5.12 14.80
CA LEU A 22 15.31 -4.85 13.44
C LEU A 22 16.68 -5.52 13.18
N PRO A 23 16.94 -5.95 11.93
CA PRO A 23 18.19 -6.60 11.55
C PRO A 23 19.38 -5.62 11.57
N GLY A 24 20.58 -6.16 11.76
CA GLY A 24 21.82 -5.39 11.64
C GLY A 24 21.99 -4.31 12.71
N GLN A 25 22.53 -3.17 12.31
CA GLN A 25 22.91 -2.04 13.16
C GLN A 25 22.71 -0.72 12.41
N THR A 26 22.71 0.41 13.11
CA THR A 26 22.36 1.72 12.51
C THR A 26 23.51 2.47 11.85
N ALA A 27 24.70 1.88 11.73
CA ALA A 27 25.85 2.52 11.08
C ALA A 27 25.92 2.25 9.57
N TYR A 28 25.25 1.20 9.08
CA TYR A 28 25.33 0.74 7.70
C TYR A 28 23.93 0.48 7.15
N GLY A 29 23.65 1.00 5.96
CA GLY A 29 22.38 0.84 5.27
C GLY A 29 22.32 -0.43 4.42
N GLY A 30 21.11 -0.85 4.08
CA GLY A 30 20.87 -1.86 3.05
C GLY A 30 19.81 -2.90 3.39
N PHE A 31 19.67 -3.27 4.67
CA PHE A 31 18.54 -4.10 5.09
C PHE A 31 17.24 -3.32 5.03
N TRP A 32 16.21 -3.94 4.46
CA TRP A 32 14.86 -3.41 4.35
C TRP A 32 13.88 -4.42 4.97
N PRO A 33 13.69 -4.37 6.31
CA PRO A 33 12.63 -5.12 6.97
C PRO A 33 11.28 -4.45 6.69
N GLY A 34 10.29 -5.27 6.32
CA GLY A 34 8.96 -4.82 5.95
C GLY A 34 7.87 -5.49 6.76
N ILE A 35 6.93 -4.70 7.31
CA ILE A 35 5.65 -5.15 7.86
C ILE A 35 4.56 -4.31 7.20
N TRP A 36 3.63 -4.96 6.53
CA TRP A 36 2.63 -4.26 5.72
C TRP A 36 1.42 -5.15 5.46
N THR A 37 0.38 -4.56 4.86
CA THR A 37 -0.85 -5.25 4.50
C THR A 37 -1.19 -5.01 3.03
N MET A 38 -1.79 -6.00 2.37
CA MET A 38 -2.27 -5.87 0.99
C MET A 38 -3.65 -6.50 0.81
N GLY A 39 -4.50 -5.90 -0.03
CA GLY A 39 -5.79 -6.47 -0.39
C GLY A 39 -5.68 -7.83 -1.08
N ASN A 40 -6.57 -8.76 -0.73
CA ASN A 40 -6.46 -10.19 -1.05
C ASN A 40 -6.54 -10.52 -2.55
N LEU A 41 -7.04 -9.60 -3.39
CA LEU A 41 -7.10 -9.79 -4.84
C LEU A 41 -5.73 -9.70 -5.53
N GLY A 42 -4.71 -9.19 -4.84
CA GLY A 42 -3.31 -9.25 -5.25
C GLY A 42 -2.50 -10.16 -4.33
N ARG A 43 -1.41 -10.73 -4.84
CA ARG A 43 -0.48 -11.54 -4.06
C ARG A 43 0.96 -11.05 -4.24
N PRO A 44 1.62 -10.56 -3.17
CA PRO A 44 2.99 -10.08 -3.26
C PRO A 44 3.95 -11.15 -3.81
N GLY A 45 4.78 -10.74 -4.77
CA GLY A 45 5.70 -11.61 -5.51
C GLY A 45 5.10 -12.29 -6.75
N TYR A 46 3.84 -12.00 -7.10
CA TYR A 46 3.15 -12.55 -8.27
C TYR A 46 2.61 -11.42 -9.15
N GLY A 47 3.45 -10.96 -10.11
CA GLY A 47 3.21 -9.72 -10.85
C GLY A 47 1.88 -9.68 -11.62
N ALA A 48 1.48 -10.79 -12.24
CA ALA A 48 0.20 -10.87 -12.95
C ALA A 48 -1.01 -10.67 -12.02
N SER A 49 -0.93 -11.08 -10.75
CA SER A 49 -2.01 -10.85 -9.79
C SER A 49 -2.15 -9.37 -9.39
N THR A 50 -1.05 -8.62 -9.41
CA THR A 50 -1.00 -7.21 -8.98
C THR A 50 -1.19 -6.21 -10.12
N GLU A 51 -0.96 -6.60 -11.37
CA GLU A 51 -1.10 -5.71 -12.54
C GLU A 51 -2.55 -5.18 -12.66
N GLY A 52 -2.69 -3.85 -12.59
CA GLY A 52 -3.98 -3.17 -12.60
C GLY A 52 -4.82 -3.36 -11.33
N MET A 53 -4.28 -3.99 -10.28
CA MET A 53 -4.93 -4.14 -8.98
C MET A 53 -4.22 -3.32 -7.91
N TRP A 54 -2.90 -3.37 -7.87
CA TRP A 54 -2.09 -2.57 -6.96
C TRP A 54 -1.65 -1.26 -7.65
N PRO A 55 -1.56 -0.13 -6.94
CA PRO A 55 -1.98 0.13 -5.55
C PRO A 55 -3.38 0.77 -5.50
N TYR A 56 -4.32 0.34 -6.36
CA TYR A 56 -5.62 1.00 -6.47
C TYR A 56 -6.40 0.94 -5.15
N THR A 57 -6.99 2.08 -4.80
CA THR A 57 -7.88 2.29 -3.65
C THR A 57 -9.11 3.06 -4.13
N TYR A 58 -9.79 2.52 -5.16
CA TYR A 58 -10.66 3.33 -6.02
C TYR A 58 -11.94 2.62 -6.45
N ASP A 59 -13.05 3.36 -6.36
CA ASP A 59 -14.41 2.90 -6.62
C ASP A 59 -15.23 3.97 -7.37
N SER A 60 -14.56 4.72 -8.24
CA SER A 60 -15.19 5.72 -9.12
C SER A 60 -15.02 5.31 -10.58
N CYS A 61 -16.01 5.64 -11.41
CA CYS A 61 -15.93 5.44 -12.85
C CYS A 61 -15.57 6.76 -13.57
N ASP A 62 -14.27 7.03 -13.68
CA ASP A 62 -13.70 8.19 -14.37
C ASP A 62 -12.31 7.88 -14.95
N VAL A 63 -11.60 8.92 -15.41
CA VAL A 63 -10.27 8.81 -16.06
C VAL A 63 -9.23 8.10 -15.20
N GLY A 64 -9.40 8.07 -13.87
CA GLY A 64 -8.50 7.37 -12.95
C GLY A 64 -8.43 5.87 -13.19
N THR A 65 -9.48 5.29 -13.79
CA THR A 65 -9.55 3.85 -14.11
C THR A 65 -8.85 3.49 -15.41
N LEU A 66 -8.50 4.48 -16.24
CA LEU A 66 -7.91 4.29 -17.56
C LEU A 66 -6.38 4.22 -17.51
N PRO A 67 -5.74 3.60 -18.51
CA PRO A 67 -4.28 3.59 -18.61
C PRO A 67 -3.69 5.00 -18.49
N ASN A 68 -2.61 5.12 -17.73
CA ASN A 68 -1.86 6.37 -17.50
C ASN A 68 -2.67 7.54 -16.91
N GLN A 69 -3.92 7.32 -16.44
CA GLN A 69 -4.85 8.40 -16.09
C GLN A 69 -5.09 9.38 -17.27
N THR A 70 -5.22 8.84 -18.49
CA THR A 70 -5.53 9.62 -19.69
C THR A 70 -6.77 9.07 -20.41
N TYR A 71 -7.37 9.90 -21.25
CA TYR A 71 -8.47 9.50 -22.13
C TYR A 71 -7.97 8.58 -23.26
N VAL A 72 -8.88 7.81 -23.85
CA VAL A 72 -8.58 6.80 -24.88
C VAL A 72 -7.87 7.36 -26.12
N ASN A 73 -8.10 8.64 -26.43
CA ASN A 73 -7.45 9.33 -27.55
C ASN A 73 -6.03 9.83 -27.22
N GLY A 74 -5.49 9.51 -26.05
CA GLY A 74 -4.17 9.93 -25.58
C GLY A 74 -4.11 11.35 -24.99
N THR A 75 -5.21 12.10 -25.03
CA THR A 75 -5.33 13.38 -24.30
C THR A 75 -5.75 13.13 -22.85
N GLY A 76 -5.71 14.13 -21.99
CA GLY A 76 -6.13 14.00 -20.59
C GLY A 76 -6.18 15.35 -19.91
N PRO A 77 -6.59 15.40 -18.64
CA PRO A 77 -6.36 16.56 -17.80
C PRO A 77 -4.87 16.94 -17.88
N PRO A 78 -4.51 18.22 -18.11
CA PRO A 78 -3.11 18.59 -18.36
C PRO A 78 -2.13 18.10 -17.30
N ALA A 79 -2.56 18.03 -16.04
CA ALA A 79 -1.72 17.55 -14.95
C ALA A 79 -1.30 16.07 -15.13
N THR A 80 -2.14 15.21 -15.71
CA THR A 80 -1.78 13.80 -15.91
C THR A 80 -0.70 13.61 -16.98
N LEU A 81 -0.43 14.64 -17.79
CA LEU A 81 0.56 14.60 -18.86
C LEU A 81 1.91 15.20 -18.48
N THR A 82 1.96 16.04 -17.45
CA THR A 82 3.13 16.91 -17.17
C THR A 82 3.57 16.95 -15.72
N THR A 83 2.89 16.25 -14.80
CA THR A 83 3.19 16.33 -13.36
C THR A 83 3.84 15.07 -12.78
N GLY A 84 4.21 14.10 -13.63
CA GLY A 84 5.09 13.01 -13.25
C GLY A 84 6.53 13.49 -13.00
N ALA A 85 7.42 12.55 -12.71
CA ALA A 85 8.83 12.84 -12.46
C ALA A 85 9.46 13.56 -13.67
N ASP A 86 10.23 14.62 -13.43
CA ASP A 86 10.89 15.41 -14.48
C ASP A 86 9.95 15.94 -15.59
N GLY A 87 8.66 16.14 -15.27
CA GLY A 87 7.66 16.62 -16.22
C GLY A 87 7.09 15.55 -17.16
N SER A 88 7.36 14.27 -16.86
CA SER A 88 6.79 13.12 -17.58
C SER A 88 5.29 12.93 -17.29
N PRO A 89 4.61 12.02 -18.02
CA PRO A 89 3.27 11.58 -17.66
C PRO A 89 3.18 11.12 -16.20
N LEU A 90 2.06 11.42 -15.56
CA LEU A 90 1.84 11.20 -14.14
C LEU A 90 1.77 9.70 -13.77
N SER A 91 1.23 8.87 -14.64
CA SER A 91 1.03 7.44 -14.37
C SER A 91 1.45 6.58 -15.54
N TYR A 92 1.97 5.41 -15.21
CA TYR A 92 2.28 4.31 -16.13
C TYR A 92 1.50 3.05 -15.77
N LEU A 93 0.47 3.17 -14.91
CA LEU A 93 -0.42 2.06 -14.61
C LEU A 93 -1.25 1.69 -15.85
N PRO A 94 -1.55 0.39 -16.03
CA PRO A 94 -2.34 -0.10 -17.16
C PRO A 94 -3.84 0.24 -17.05
N GLY A 95 -4.25 1.01 -16.05
CA GLY A 95 -5.64 1.20 -15.63
C GLY A 95 -6.03 0.19 -14.55
N GLN A 96 -7.16 0.46 -13.90
CA GLN A 96 -7.71 -0.43 -12.88
C GLN A 96 -8.40 -1.61 -13.57
N ARG A 97 -7.88 -2.83 -13.35
CA ARG A 97 -8.36 -4.05 -14.01
C ARG A 97 -9.82 -4.34 -13.66
N CYS A 98 -10.15 -4.32 -12.37
CA CYS A 98 -11.51 -4.52 -11.86
C CYS A 98 -12.10 -3.18 -11.43
N SER A 99 -12.38 -2.30 -12.39
CA SER A 99 -12.85 -0.94 -12.10
C SER A 99 -14.37 -0.85 -11.98
N ALA A 100 -14.88 0.22 -11.38
CA ALA A 100 -16.31 0.53 -11.36
C ALA A 100 -16.91 0.80 -12.76
N CYS A 101 -16.08 0.96 -13.79
CA CYS A 101 -16.50 1.10 -15.20
C CYS A 101 -16.66 -0.23 -15.95
N THR A 102 -16.47 -1.37 -15.29
CA THR A 102 -16.47 -2.67 -15.97
C THR A 102 -17.84 -2.95 -16.61
N CYS A 103 -17.88 -3.36 -17.88
CA CYS A 103 -19.12 -3.65 -18.59
C CYS A 103 -19.87 -4.84 -17.96
N PRO A 104 -21.22 -4.88 -18.02
CA PRO A 104 -21.99 -6.02 -17.54
C PRO A 104 -21.58 -7.33 -18.22
N GLY A 105 -21.40 -8.40 -17.42
CA GLY A 105 -21.05 -9.73 -17.90
C GLY A 105 -19.56 -9.98 -18.16
N GLU A 106 -18.71 -8.97 -18.02
CA GLU A 106 -17.26 -9.13 -18.06
C GLU A 106 -16.73 -9.72 -16.74
N ASP A 107 -15.50 -10.24 -16.78
CA ASP A 107 -14.84 -10.80 -15.61
C ASP A 107 -14.61 -9.73 -14.53
N HIS A 108 -15.18 -9.95 -13.35
CA HIS A 108 -15.09 -9.01 -12.24
C HIS A 108 -15.31 -9.74 -10.91
N PRO A 109 -14.53 -9.46 -9.85
CA PRO A 109 -14.83 -9.99 -8.52
C PRO A 109 -16.16 -9.41 -8.02
N GLY A 110 -16.96 -10.20 -7.31
CA GLY A 110 -18.30 -9.79 -6.88
C GLY A 110 -18.31 -8.60 -5.89
N PRO A 111 -19.47 -8.24 -5.34
CA PRO A 111 -20.79 -8.79 -5.65
C PRO A 111 -21.37 -8.20 -6.95
N VAL A 112 -20.84 -7.07 -7.44
CA VAL A 112 -21.31 -6.37 -8.64
C VAL A 112 -20.13 -5.85 -9.46
N ASN A 113 -20.32 -5.69 -10.77
CA ASN A 113 -19.30 -5.17 -11.70
C ASN A 113 -19.13 -3.64 -11.65
N THR A 114 -19.99 -2.93 -10.91
CA THR A 114 -19.97 -1.47 -10.78
C THR A 114 -19.27 -0.99 -9.51
N LYS A 115 -18.66 -1.92 -8.76
CA LYS A 115 -17.83 -1.60 -7.60
C LYS A 115 -16.37 -1.78 -8.00
N GLY A 116 -15.53 -0.76 -7.88
CA GLY A 116 -14.09 -0.88 -8.08
C GLY A 116 -13.46 -1.78 -7.03
N ARG A 117 -12.66 -2.74 -7.49
CA ARG A 117 -12.00 -3.78 -6.70
C ARG A 117 -10.51 -3.79 -6.99
N ALA A 118 -9.69 -4.05 -5.98
CA ALA A 118 -8.25 -3.80 -6.09
C ALA A 118 -7.41 -4.55 -5.03
N ALA A 119 -6.10 -4.29 -5.03
CA ALA A 119 -5.13 -4.78 -4.05
C ALA A 119 -4.42 -3.58 -3.37
N PRO A 120 -5.14 -2.81 -2.51
CA PRO A 120 -4.58 -1.67 -1.80
C PRO A 120 -3.47 -2.10 -0.82
N GLU A 121 -2.56 -1.18 -0.47
CA GLU A 121 -1.41 -1.46 0.41
C GLU A 121 -1.26 -0.41 1.52
N ILE A 122 -1.10 -0.86 2.77
CA ILE A 122 -0.77 -0.02 3.93
C ILE A 122 0.48 -0.58 4.61
N ASP A 123 1.48 0.28 4.77
CA ASP A 123 2.79 -0.06 5.31
C ASP A 123 2.92 0.39 6.77
N ILE A 124 3.31 -0.56 7.63
CA ILE A 124 3.50 -0.35 9.08
C ILE A 124 4.99 -0.10 9.37
N VAL A 125 5.85 -0.84 8.69
CA VAL A 125 7.31 -0.75 8.78
C VAL A 125 7.86 -0.90 7.37
N GLU A 126 8.50 0.14 6.87
CA GLU A 126 9.50 0.08 5.81
C GLU A 126 10.76 0.74 6.35
N ALA A 127 11.66 -0.04 6.97
CA ALA A 127 12.77 0.56 7.70
C ALA A 127 13.98 0.86 6.81
N GLN A 128 14.64 1.98 7.11
CA GLN A 128 15.92 2.36 6.51
C GLN A 128 16.82 3.03 7.57
N ILE A 129 18.08 3.27 7.19
CA ILE A 129 19.06 3.93 8.07
C ILE A 129 19.32 5.37 7.63
N ILE A 130 19.13 6.33 8.53
CA ILE A 130 19.65 7.69 8.39
C ILE A 130 21.14 7.67 8.71
N ILE A 131 21.97 7.50 7.67
CA ILE A 131 23.43 7.29 7.81
C ILE A 131 24.11 8.46 8.55
N SER A 132 23.73 9.70 8.22
CA SER A 132 24.27 10.91 8.84
C SER A 132 23.99 11.01 10.35
N GLU A 133 22.90 10.39 10.81
CA GLU A 133 22.52 10.33 12.23
C GLU A 133 22.95 9.01 12.89
N SER A 134 23.47 8.04 12.10
CA SER A 134 23.64 6.64 12.50
C SER A 134 22.41 6.12 13.23
N ARG A 135 21.22 6.36 12.69
CA ARG A 135 19.93 6.10 13.34
C ARG A 135 18.97 5.43 12.37
N GLY A 136 18.07 4.61 12.90
CA GLY A 136 16.98 4.02 12.13
C GLY A 136 15.82 4.99 11.91
N GLU A 137 15.06 4.77 10.84
CA GLU A 137 13.73 5.32 10.66
C GLU A 137 12.83 4.30 9.95
N VAL A 138 11.52 4.52 10.03
CA VAL A 138 10.54 3.75 9.25
C VAL A 138 9.68 4.68 8.43
N SER A 139 9.45 4.32 7.17
CA SER A 139 8.31 4.81 6.40
C SER A 139 7.06 4.06 6.85
N GLN A 140 6.05 4.86 7.19
CA GLN A 140 4.69 4.43 7.49
C GLN A 140 3.83 5.10 6.43
N SER A 141 3.16 4.31 5.61
CA SER A 141 2.59 4.84 4.38
C SER A 141 1.31 4.13 3.95
N PHE A 142 0.57 4.82 3.10
CA PHE A 142 -0.55 4.29 2.35
C PHE A 142 -0.26 4.47 0.86
N GLN A 143 -0.20 3.36 0.12
CA GLN A 143 0.01 3.39 -1.33
C GLN A 143 -1.33 3.59 -2.02
N VAL A 144 -1.35 4.51 -2.97
CA VAL A 144 -2.60 5.03 -3.56
C VAL A 144 -2.48 5.07 -5.08
N ALA A 145 -3.51 4.57 -5.74
CA ALA A 145 -3.86 4.91 -7.11
C ALA A 145 -5.37 5.11 -7.23
N PRO A 146 -5.85 6.01 -8.10
CA PRO A 146 -5.10 6.90 -8.99
C PRO A 146 -4.40 8.06 -8.26
N TYR A 147 -3.56 8.82 -8.98
CA TYR A 147 -2.65 9.80 -8.39
C TYR A 147 -3.14 11.25 -8.49
N ASP A 148 -2.81 12.01 -7.46
CA ASP A 148 -2.77 13.47 -7.47
C ASP A 148 -1.65 14.00 -8.36
N ASP A 149 -1.78 15.24 -8.82
CA ASP A 149 -0.71 15.94 -9.50
C ASP A 149 0.55 16.01 -8.62
N HIS A 150 1.71 15.75 -9.23
CA HIS A 150 3.00 15.65 -8.54
C HIS A 150 3.05 14.58 -7.43
N TYR A 151 2.12 13.63 -7.42
CA TYR A 151 1.92 12.63 -6.36
C TYR A 151 1.64 13.27 -4.98
N GLN A 152 1.29 14.56 -4.95
CA GLN A 152 1.18 15.31 -3.71
C GLN A 152 -0.21 15.17 -3.12
N SER A 153 -0.35 14.34 -2.08
CA SER A 153 -1.58 14.29 -1.28
C SER A 153 -1.84 15.60 -0.55
N ASN A 154 -3.10 15.86 -0.22
CA ASN A 154 -3.49 17.06 0.52
C ASN A 154 -3.04 16.99 1.98
N ASN A 155 -1.91 17.63 2.26
CA ASN A 155 -1.28 17.73 3.57
C ASN A 155 -1.72 18.96 4.38
N SER A 156 -2.94 19.47 4.15
CA SER A 156 -3.55 20.47 5.06
C SER A 156 -3.64 19.90 6.48
N THR A 157 -3.48 20.74 7.50
CA THR A 157 -3.45 20.31 8.92
C THR A 157 -4.74 19.69 9.43
N ILE A 158 -5.84 19.79 8.67
CA ILE A 158 -7.09 19.08 8.94
C ILE A 158 -7.06 17.61 8.49
N ASN A 159 -6.15 17.25 7.57
CA ASN A 159 -6.10 15.95 6.89
C ASN A 159 -5.03 15.00 7.43
N TYR A 160 -4.24 15.45 8.41
CA TYR A 160 -3.28 14.61 9.11
C TYR A 160 -3.03 15.12 10.53
N LYS A 161 -2.35 14.29 11.32
CA LYS A 161 -1.78 14.70 12.61
C LYS A 161 -0.46 13.99 12.84
N HIS A 162 0.63 14.75 12.96
CA HIS A 162 1.88 14.28 13.57
C HIS A 162 1.79 14.49 15.08
N TYR A 163 2.05 13.45 15.88
CA TYR A 163 1.88 13.52 17.34
C TYR A 163 3.14 14.01 18.05
N ASP A 164 4.31 13.67 17.52
CA ASP A 164 5.63 14.11 17.98
C ASP A 164 6.43 14.55 16.76
N THR A 165 6.51 15.87 16.54
CA THR A 165 7.18 16.46 15.38
C THR A 165 8.72 16.46 15.48
N ASP A 166 9.28 16.11 16.64
CA ASP A 166 10.73 15.90 16.79
C ASP A 166 11.14 14.50 16.26
N LEU A 167 10.19 13.56 16.26
CA LEU A 167 10.39 12.18 15.79
C LEU A 167 9.79 11.89 14.43
N THR A 168 8.60 12.41 14.14
CA THR A 168 7.82 12.10 12.93
C THR A 168 7.72 13.31 12.00
N TYR A 169 8.00 13.10 10.72
CA TYR A 169 8.02 14.14 9.70
C TYR A 169 7.58 13.59 8.35
N TRP A 170 7.23 14.47 7.42
CA TRP A 170 6.83 14.08 6.07
C TRP A 170 7.96 13.36 5.34
N ASN A 171 7.60 12.27 4.66
CA ASN A 171 8.51 11.63 3.72
C ASN A 171 8.67 12.52 2.48
N THR A 172 9.90 12.72 2.02
CA THR A 172 10.16 13.48 0.79
C THR A 172 9.90 12.66 -0.47
N TYR A 173 9.86 11.33 -0.35
CA TYR A 173 9.38 10.45 -1.41
C TYR A 173 7.84 10.46 -1.44
N LEU A 174 7.28 10.97 -2.54
CA LEU A 174 5.83 11.09 -2.74
C LEU A 174 5.25 9.98 -3.64
N GLY A 175 6.11 9.16 -4.25
CA GLY A 175 5.70 8.16 -5.23
C GLY A 175 6.52 8.20 -6.51
N GLY A 176 5.93 7.65 -7.57
CA GLY A 176 6.51 7.53 -8.89
C GLY A 176 5.51 6.94 -9.89
N PRO A 177 5.98 6.51 -11.07
CA PRO A 177 5.09 6.15 -12.19
C PRO A 177 4.09 5.01 -11.89
N PHE A 178 4.38 4.19 -10.88
CA PHE A 178 3.58 3.02 -10.50
C PHE A 178 2.92 3.13 -9.10
N GLN A 179 3.11 4.23 -8.36
CA GLN A 179 2.43 4.47 -7.09
C GLN A 179 2.45 5.94 -6.68
N GLN A 180 1.43 6.41 -5.97
CA GLN A 180 1.55 7.56 -5.07
C GLN A 180 1.65 7.05 -3.63
N ALA A 181 2.49 7.67 -2.81
CA ALA A 181 2.67 7.33 -1.41
C ALA A 181 2.24 8.49 -0.51
N VAL A 182 1.25 8.25 0.35
CA VAL A 182 0.95 9.16 1.47
C VAL A 182 1.75 8.67 2.67
N SER A 183 2.87 9.31 2.97
CA SER A 183 3.90 8.74 3.85
C SER A 183 4.48 9.76 4.83
N SER A 184 4.72 9.30 6.06
CA SER A 184 5.58 9.98 7.04
C SER A 184 6.69 9.03 7.51
N LEU A 185 7.83 9.62 7.86
CA LEU A 185 8.98 8.93 8.43
C LEU A 185 8.99 9.15 9.95
N THR A 186 9.30 8.10 10.71
CA THR A 186 9.49 8.19 12.17
C THR A 186 10.87 7.65 12.56
N ARG A 187 11.68 8.47 13.25
CA ARG A 187 12.99 8.05 13.75
C ARG A 187 12.87 7.02 14.87
N LEU A 188 13.72 5.99 14.82
CA LEU A 188 13.71 4.86 15.74
C LEU A 188 14.88 4.90 16.73
N PRO A 189 14.74 4.28 17.92
CA PRO A 189 15.86 4.09 18.82
C PRO A 189 16.90 3.13 18.22
N ARG A 190 18.16 3.21 18.66
CA ARG A 190 19.24 2.36 18.13
C ARG A 190 19.25 0.96 18.75
N ASN A 191 18.81 0.82 19.99
CA ASN A 191 18.90 -0.42 20.76
C ASN A 191 17.91 -1.52 20.29
N ILE A 192 16.96 -1.19 19.41
CA ILE A 192 16.06 -2.18 18.81
C ILE A 192 16.69 -2.93 17.62
N TYR A 193 17.88 -2.52 17.20
CA TYR A 193 18.67 -3.20 16.18
C TYR A 193 19.51 -4.31 16.82
N TRP A 194 19.43 -5.53 16.27
CA TRP A 194 19.94 -6.73 16.94
C TRP A 194 21.47 -6.77 17.09
N ASP A 195 22.20 -6.29 16.08
CA ASP A 195 23.66 -6.29 16.06
C ASP A 195 24.26 -4.93 16.46
N GLN A 196 23.44 -4.03 16.99
CA GLN A 196 23.88 -2.71 17.45
C GLN A 196 24.97 -2.86 18.53
N PRO A 197 26.12 -2.17 18.41
CA PRO A 197 27.10 -2.14 19.49
C PRO A 197 26.53 -1.47 20.75
N GLY A 198 26.73 -2.10 21.91
CA GLY A 198 26.24 -1.60 23.20
C GLY A 198 24.85 -2.13 23.56
N ASP A 199 23.98 -1.26 24.08
CA ASP A 199 22.58 -1.60 24.34
C ASP A 199 21.86 -1.93 23.02
N SER A 200 21.34 -3.15 22.93
CA SER A 200 20.89 -3.77 21.68
C SER A 200 19.92 -4.92 21.96
N LYS A 201 19.36 -5.51 20.90
CA LYS A 201 18.46 -6.68 20.94
C LYS A 201 17.13 -6.41 21.65
N GLN A 202 16.76 -5.14 21.79
CA GLN A 202 15.46 -4.75 22.30
C GLN A 202 14.39 -4.95 21.22
N PHE A 203 13.15 -5.10 21.66
CA PHE A 203 11.98 -5.12 20.80
C PHE A 203 11.21 -3.82 20.98
N ALA A 204 10.66 -3.30 19.88
CA ALA A 204 9.73 -2.18 19.87
C ALA A 204 8.39 -2.62 19.28
N VAL A 205 7.29 -1.99 19.72
CA VAL A 205 5.99 -2.16 19.08
C VAL A 205 5.88 -1.23 17.88
N PHE A 206 5.46 -1.83 16.77
CA PHE A 206 4.99 -1.17 15.57
C PHE A 206 3.54 -1.55 15.36
N ALA A 207 2.69 -0.57 15.05
CA ALA A 207 1.28 -0.83 14.86
C ALA A 207 0.65 0.07 13.81
N MET A 208 -0.50 -0.38 13.32
CA MET A 208 -1.36 0.39 12.43
C MET A 208 -2.81 0.07 12.75
N GLU A 209 -3.63 1.12 12.86
CA GLU A 209 -5.09 1.04 12.84
C GLU A 209 -5.56 1.63 11.53
N TYR A 210 -6.50 0.96 10.86
CA TYR A 210 -7.27 1.60 9.80
C TYR A 210 -8.76 1.43 10.07
N GLN A 211 -9.54 2.42 9.66
CA GLN A 211 -10.98 2.39 9.71
C GLN A 211 -11.54 2.98 8.41
N ALA A 212 -12.29 2.17 7.69
CA ALA A 212 -13.13 2.57 6.57
C ALA A 212 -14.59 2.67 7.02
N PHE A 213 -15.33 3.55 6.37
CA PHE A 213 -16.76 3.74 6.55
C PHE A 213 -17.40 3.73 5.14
N PRO A 214 -17.84 2.56 4.64
CA PRO A 214 -18.37 2.46 3.27
C PRO A 214 -19.50 3.45 2.95
N ASP A 215 -20.33 3.77 3.94
CA ASP A 215 -21.45 4.72 3.80
C ASP A 215 -21.06 6.19 4.10
N ALA A 216 -19.82 6.45 4.52
CA ALA A 216 -19.30 7.77 4.89
C ALA A 216 -17.77 7.84 4.69
N ARG A 217 -17.32 7.61 3.45
CA ARG A 217 -15.90 7.40 3.11
C ARG A 217 -14.96 8.55 3.49
N ASP A 218 -15.50 9.74 3.72
CA ASP A 218 -14.80 10.92 4.24
C ASP A 218 -14.39 10.81 5.71
N GLN A 219 -15.04 9.94 6.49
CA GLN A 219 -14.72 9.73 7.91
C GLN A 219 -13.58 8.72 8.13
N GLY A 220 -13.08 8.09 7.06
CA GLY A 220 -12.03 7.09 7.15
C GLY A 220 -10.70 7.66 7.67
N TYR A 221 -9.90 6.82 8.32
CA TYR A 221 -8.57 7.20 8.77
C TYR A 221 -7.62 6.00 8.85
N ILE A 222 -6.32 6.31 8.89
CA ILE A 222 -5.26 5.36 9.22
C ILE A 222 -4.36 6.03 10.27
N THR A 223 -4.06 5.34 11.36
CA THR A 223 -3.14 5.77 12.41
C THR A 223 -2.01 4.78 12.54
N TRP A 224 -0.79 5.26 12.74
CA TRP A 224 0.40 4.44 12.90
C TRP A 224 1.10 4.68 14.24
N TRP A 225 1.81 3.65 14.69
CA TRP A 225 2.67 3.67 15.88
C TRP A 225 4.05 3.11 15.55
N ALA A 226 5.08 3.75 16.11
CA ALA A 226 6.44 3.24 16.11
C ALA A 226 7.05 3.44 17.50
N ASP A 227 7.76 2.42 17.98
CA ASP A 227 8.41 2.44 19.30
C ASP A 227 7.43 2.77 20.45
N ASN A 228 6.29 2.07 20.47
CA ASN A 228 5.22 2.22 21.46
C ASN A 228 4.55 3.61 21.50
N LYS A 229 4.84 4.49 20.53
CA LYS A 229 4.30 5.85 20.47
C LYS A 229 3.46 6.03 19.22
N THR A 230 2.35 6.76 19.32
CA THR A 230 1.58 7.16 18.14
C THR A 230 2.47 8.07 17.29
N SER A 231 2.71 7.69 16.04
CA SER A 231 3.52 8.45 15.09
C SER A 231 2.68 9.53 14.44
N TRP A 232 1.70 9.09 13.64
CA TRP A 232 0.86 9.98 12.87
C TRP A 232 -0.49 9.36 12.50
N THR A 233 -1.41 10.22 12.06
CA THR A 233 -2.69 9.84 11.48
C THR A 233 -2.88 10.53 10.13
N MET A 234 -3.40 9.80 9.16
CA MET A 234 -3.95 10.28 7.91
C MET A 234 -5.48 10.20 7.99
N TYR A 235 -6.17 11.25 7.58
CA TYR A 235 -7.62 11.21 7.35
C TYR A 235 -7.91 11.03 5.86
N ALA A 236 -9.06 10.44 5.53
CA ALA A 236 -9.44 10.08 4.15
C ALA A 236 -9.37 11.26 3.17
N ASP A 237 -9.64 12.48 3.65
CA ASP A 237 -9.60 13.71 2.84
C ASP A 237 -8.21 14.14 2.38
N ALA A 238 -7.14 13.53 2.91
CA ALA A 238 -5.80 13.67 2.32
C ALA A 238 -5.74 13.16 0.87
N VAL A 239 -6.67 12.28 0.48
CA VAL A 239 -6.82 11.71 -0.87
C VAL A 239 -8.25 11.85 -1.42
N ALA A 240 -8.90 12.97 -1.10
CA ALA A 240 -10.17 13.39 -1.70
C ALA A 240 -10.04 13.61 -3.22
N GLU A 241 -11.14 13.96 -3.90
CA GLU A 241 -11.10 14.21 -5.35
C GLU A 241 -10.03 15.23 -5.75
N ASN A 242 -9.45 15.00 -6.94
CA ASN A 242 -8.49 15.91 -7.53
C ASN A 242 -8.96 16.34 -8.93
N PRO A 243 -9.60 17.53 -9.03
CA PRO A 243 -10.06 18.06 -10.30
C PRO A 243 -8.94 18.33 -11.32
N ARG A 244 -7.69 18.52 -10.88
CA ARG A 244 -6.56 18.76 -11.80
C ARG A 244 -6.18 17.51 -12.58
N THR A 245 -6.32 16.34 -11.96
CA THR A 245 -6.09 15.02 -12.59
C THR A 245 -7.38 14.32 -13.00
N GLY A 246 -8.54 14.92 -12.73
CA GLY A 246 -9.86 14.44 -13.17
C GLY A 246 -10.37 13.21 -12.44
N ILE A 247 -9.83 12.93 -11.24
CA ILE A 247 -10.14 11.74 -10.45
C ILE A 247 -11.01 12.09 -9.25
N GLY A 248 -11.90 11.20 -8.87
CA GLY A 248 -12.63 11.21 -7.61
C GLY A 248 -11.78 10.84 -6.38
N ARG A 249 -12.47 10.66 -5.25
CA ARG A 249 -11.90 10.26 -3.97
C ARG A 249 -11.28 8.86 -4.05
N ARG A 250 -10.11 8.69 -3.45
CA ARG A 250 -9.57 7.37 -3.09
C ARG A 250 -10.02 6.99 -1.68
N ILE A 251 -10.18 5.70 -1.43
CA ILE A 251 -10.86 5.19 -0.23
C ILE A 251 -9.87 4.56 0.73
N ILE A 252 -10.10 4.71 2.04
CA ILE A 252 -9.44 3.84 3.02
C ILE A 252 -9.90 2.40 2.75
N PRO A 253 -9.00 1.39 2.75
CA PRO A 253 -9.32 0.07 2.20
C PRO A 253 -10.57 -0.58 2.78
N GLU A 254 -11.48 -0.98 1.90
CA GLU A 254 -12.66 -1.79 2.21
C GLU A 254 -12.45 -3.28 1.85
N GLU A 255 -11.39 -3.57 1.10
CA GLU A 255 -10.95 -4.92 0.71
C GLU A 255 -10.53 -5.77 1.92
N PRO A 256 -10.66 -7.11 1.88
CA PRO A 256 -9.99 -8.00 2.83
C PRO A 256 -8.48 -7.88 2.70
N MET A 257 -7.82 -7.38 3.75
CA MET A 257 -6.39 -7.13 3.82
C MET A 257 -5.66 -8.31 4.46
N ALA A 258 -4.67 -8.87 3.77
CA ALA A 258 -3.73 -9.85 4.30
C ALA A 258 -2.48 -9.15 4.85
N MET A 259 -1.91 -9.68 5.93
CA MET A 259 -0.64 -9.25 6.50
C MET A 259 0.56 -9.89 5.81
N ILE A 260 1.64 -9.13 5.66
CA ILE A 260 2.92 -9.54 5.08
C ILE A 260 4.08 -9.10 5.98
N VAL A 261 5.05 -9.99 6.16
CA VAL A 261 6.32 -9.74 6.84
C VAL A 261 7.47 -10.19 5.95
N ASN A 262 8.45 -9.32 5.72
CA ASN A 262 9.59 -9.64 4.87
C ASN A 262 10.89 -8.99 5.38
N LEU A 263 12.01 -9.52 4.89
CA LEU A 263 13.32 -8.91 5.02
C LEU A 263 13.99 -9.00 3.66
N HIS A 264 14.16 -7.85 3.01
CA HIS A 264 14.79 -7.74 1.70
C HIS A 264 15.93 -6.72 1.73
N MET A 265 16.50 -6.46 0.55
CA MET A 265 17.42 -5.38 0.27
C MET A 265 17.17 -4.90 -1.17
N SER A 266 17.27 -3.60 -1.41
CA SER A 266 17.25 -3.05 -2.76
C SER A 266 17.89 -1.67 -2.77
N ASN A 267 18.73 -1.42 -3.77
CA ASN A 267 19.29 -0.08 -4.00
C ASN A 267 18.22 0.95 -4.40
N ASN A 268 17.00 0.50 -4.75
CA ASN A 268 15.86 1.41 -4.97
C ASN A 268 15.24 1.91 -3.66
N PHE A 269 15.46 1.21 -2.53
CA PHE A 269 15.02 1.65 -1.20
C PHE A 269 16.15 2.38 -0.49
N GLN A 270 17.31 1.73 -0.37
CA GLN A 270 18.51 2.32 0.22
C GLN A 270 19.75 1.66 -0.38
N ALA A 271 20.81 2.44 -0.59
CA ALA A 271 22.11 1.91 -1.02
C ALA A 271 22.58 0.77 -0.07
N VAL A 272 22.92 -0.38 -0.66
CA VAL A 272 23.26 -1.58 0.10
C VAL A 272 24.76 -1.65 0.36
N ASP A 273 25.16 -1.56 1.62
CA ASP A 273 26.58 -1.63 2.03
C ASP A 273 27.06 -3.07 2.22
N PHE A 274 27.23 -3.80 1.11
CA PHE A 274 27.67 -5.20 1.13
C PHE A 274 29.00 -5.43 1.85
N ALA A 275 29.87 -4.42 1.94
CA ALA A 275 31.18 -4.56 2.57
C ALA A 275 31.09 -4.64 4.10
N HIS A 276 30.10 -3.99 4.70
CA HIS A 276 29.97 -3.90 6.16
C HIS A 276 28.77 -4.69 6.74
N LEU A 277 27.78 -5.04 5.92
CA LEU A 277 26.65 -5.86 6.36
C LEU A 277 27.11 -7.26 6.78
N LYS A 278 26.57 -7.75 7.90
CA LYS A 278 26.90 -9.06 8.47
C LYS A 278 25.89 -10.13 8.05
N TRP A 279 26.41 -11.30 7.68
CA TRP A 279 25.66 -12.45 7.19
C TRP A 279 25.89 -13.69 8.06
N PRO A 280 24.84 -14.50 8.37
CA PRO A 280 23.42 -14.23 8.14
C PRO A 280 22.88 -13.12 9.07
N ASN A 281 21.75 -12.53 8.70
CA ASN A 281 21.01 -11.56 9.53
C ASN A 281 19.52 -11.92 9.59
N TYR A 282 18.80 -11.36 10.56
CA TYR A 282 17.42 -11.75 10.85
C TYR A 282 16.59 -10.56 11.30
N PHE A 283 15.41 -10.44 10.70
CA PHE A 283 14.32 -9.62 11.21
C PHE A 283 13.49 -10.49 12.17
N ARG A 284 13.37 -10.07 13.42
CA ARG A 284 12.78 -10.89 14.49
C ARG A 284 11.44 -10.33 14.91
N ILE A 285 10.43 -11.19 14.93
CA ILE A 285 9.08 -10.89 15.42
C ILE A 285 8.87 -11.71 16.69
N ASP A 286 8.59 -11.04 17.80
CA ASP A 286 8.24 -11.70 19.07
C ASP A 286 6.77 -12.10 19.07
N TYR A 287 5.89 -11.17 18.71
CA TYR A 287 4.47 -11.46 18.56
C TYR A 287 3.83 -10.65 17.44
N VAL A 288 2.68 -11.16 16.99
CA VAL A 288 1.71 -10.45 16.15
C VAL A 288 0.36 -10.51 16.87
N ARG A 289 -0.32 -9.37 16.99
CA ARG A 289 -1.69 -9.29 17.52
C ARG A 289 -2.56 -8.49 16.57
N VAL A 290 -3.82 -8.89 16.47
CA VAL A 290 -4.83 -8.16 15.70
C VAL A 290 -6.05 -7.98 16.57
N TYR A 291 -6.57 -6.75 16.60
CA TYR A 291 -7.75 -6.38 17.37
C TYR A 291 -8.78 -5.77 16.44
N GLN A 292 -10.04 -6.02 16.74
CA GLN A 292 -11.19 -5.42 16.06
C GLN A 292 -12.15 -4.86 17.10
N LYS A 293 -12.91 -3.84 16.71
CA LYS A 293 -13.99 -3.32 17.53
C LYS A 293 -15.04 -4.41 17.72
N PRO A 294 -15.59 -4.58 18.93
CA PRO A 294 -16.46 -5.72 19.26
C PRO A 294 -17.76 -5.73 18.44
N ASP A 295 -18.19 -4.58 17.94
CA ASP A 295 -19.37 -4.38 17.09
C ASP A 295 -19.06 -4.34 15.58
N GLN A 296 -17.78 -4.48 15.19
CA GLN A 296 -17.31 -4.41 13.79
C GLN A 296 -16.31 -5.53 13.50
N ILE A 297 -16.59 -6.74 13.95
CA ILE A 297 -15.76 -7.93 13.69
C ILE A 297 -15.97 -8.37 12.25
N SER A 298 -14.87 -8.45 11.51
CA SER A 298 -14.88 -8.99 10.16
C SER A 298 -13.56 -9.71 9.88
N ILE A 299 -13.62 -11.04 9.91
CA ILE A 299 -12.47 -11.93 9.76
C ILE A 299 -12.76 -12.87 8.59
N GLY A 300 -11.84 -12.94 7.65
CA GLY A 300 -11.97 -13.77 6.46
C GLY A 300 -11.54 -13.04 5.21
N CYS A 301 -11.15 -13.81 4.19
CA CYS A 301 -10.67 -13.27 2.93
C CYS A 301 -11.77 -13.22 1.85
N ASP A 302 -12.98 -13.67 2.16
CA ASP A 302 -14.12 -13.76 1.23
C ASP A 302 -15.42 -13.22 1.87
N PRO A 303 -15.45 -11.95 2.31
CA PRO A 303 -16.67 -11.35 2.86
C PRO A 303 -17.74 -11.17 1.76
N ASP A 304 -19.03 -11.32 2.10
CA ASP A 304 -20.15 -11.27 1.15
C ASP A 304 -20.19 -10.00 0.29
N ASP A 305 -19.75 -8.86 0.83
CA ASP A 305 -19.78 -7.56 0.16
C ASP A 305 -18.46 -7.17 -0.54
N TYR A 306 -17.41 -7.97 -0.34
CA TYR A 306 -16.09 -7.91 -0.98
C TYR A 306 -15.53 -9.31 -1.29
N PRO A 307 -16.28 -10.20 -1.98
CA PRO A 307 -15.84 -11.58 -2.19
C PRO A 307 -14.60 -11.62 -3.09
N THR A 308 -13.72 -12.58 -2.83
CA THR A 308 -12.47 -12.80 -3.57
C THR A 308 -12.24 -14.26 -3.96
N ALA A 309 -12.87 -15.22 -3.26
CA ALA A 309 -12.52 -16.64 -3.40
C ALA A 309 -12.80 -17.17 -4.82
N ASP A 310 -13.97 -16.88 -5.38
CA ASP A 310 -14.32 -17.29 -6.74
C ASP A 310 -13.38 -16.66 -7.78
N TYR A 311 -13.13 -15.36 -7.67
CA TYR A 311 -12.22 -14.65 -8.59
C TYR A 311 -10.81 -15.23 -8.54
N ILE A 312 -10.28 -15.50 -7.34
CA ILE A 312 -8.97 -16.12 -7.17
C ILE A 312 -8.93 -17.54 -7.74
N ALA A 313 -9.99 -18.33 -7.50
CA ALA A 313 -10.08 -19.71 -7.99
C ALA A 313 -10.12 -19.79 -9.51
N ARG A 314 -10.83 -18.87 -10.17
CA ARG A 314 -10.92 -18.80 -11.64
C ARG A 314 -9.63 -18.35 -12.32
N HIS A 315 -8.69 -17.75 -11.58
CA HIS A 315 -7.40 -17.26 -12.09
C HIS A 315 -6.22 -17.83 -11.30
N ALA A 316 -6.32 -19.07 -10.80
CA ALA A 316 -5.39 -19.61 -9.81
C ALA A 316 -3.91 -19.54 -10.21
N GLU A 317 -3.58 -19.63 -11.49
CA GLU A 317 -2.23 -19.58 -12.02
C GLU A 317 -1.54 -18.23 -11.82
N VAL A 318 -2.28 -17.11 -11.86
CA VAL A 318 -1.69 -15.78 -11.63
C VAL A 318 -1.25 -15.61 -10.18
N TYR A 319 -1.83 -16.40 -9.29
CA TYR A 319 -1.50 -16.44 -7.87
C TYR A 319 -0.50 -17.55 -7.52
N SER A 320 -0.22 -18.51 -8.41
CA SER A 320 0.67 -19.63 -8.15
C SER A 320 1.96 -19.64 -8.98
N ASN A 321 2.05 -18.83 -10.03
CA ASN A 321 3.23 -18.76 -10.90
C ASN A 321 3.92 -17.39 -10.83
N PRO A 322 5.07 -17.26 -10.13
CA PRO A 322 5.77 -15.99 -10.00
C PRO A 322 6.45 -15.52 -11.30
N ASN A 323 6.56 -16.36 -12.32
CA ASN A 323 7.13 -15.98 -13.62
C ASN A 323 6.10 -15.24 -14.50
N LEU A 324 4.82 -15.25 -14.14
CA LEU A 324 3.79 -14.46 -14.82
C LEU A 324 3.81 -13.04 -14.24
N THR A 325 4.29 -12.10 -15.04
CA THR A 325 4.45 -10.70 -14.63
C THR A 325 3.30 -9.80 -15.10
N THR A 326 2.52 -10.24 -16.08
CA THR A 326 1.35 -9.51 -16.61
C THR A 326 0.14 -10.44 -16.74
N TRP A 327 -1.06 -9.87 -16.67
CA TRP A 327 -2.34 -10.53 -16.88
C TRP A 327 -2.43 -11.19 -18.25
N ALA A 328 -1.93 -10.49 -19.28
CA ALA A 328 -1.84 -11.02 -20.64
C ALA A 328 -0.90 -12.22 -20.75
N ALA A 329 0.22 -12.24 -20.00
CA ALA A 329 1.12 -13.39 -19.99
C ALA A 329 0.47 -14.64 -19.37
N ALA A 330 -0.57 -14.46 -18.54
CA ALA A 330 -1.39 -15.56 -18.02
C ALA A 330 -2.49 -16.03 -18.99
N GLY A 331 -2.64 -15.37 -20.15
CA GLY A 331 -3.66 -15.71 -21.14
C GLY A 331 -5.00 -14.98 -20.95
N TYR A 332 -5.05 -13.95 -20.09
CA TYR A 332 -6.26 -13.18 -19.84
C TYR A 332 -6.23 -11.79 -20.48
N THR A 333 -7.41 -11.25 -20.73
CA THR A 333 -7.60 -9.85 -21.15
C THR A 333 -8.15 -9.03 -20.00
N PHE A 334 -7.85 -7.72 -19.98
CA PHE A 334 -8.53 -6.81 -19.05
C PHE A 334 -10.04 -6.79 -19.36
N PRO A 335 -10.91 -6.71 -18.35
CA PRO A 335 -12.35 -6.54 -18.53
C PRO A 335 -12.66 -5.31 -19.38
N LYS A 336 -13.71 -5.38 -20.21
CA LYS A 336 -14.14 -4.23 -20.99
C LYS A 336 -14.60 -3.08 -20.10
N ASN A 337 -14.36 -1.86 -20.55
CA ASN A 337 -14.60 -0.62 -19.81
C ASN A 337 -15.55 0.31 -20.58
N SER A 338 -16.59 0.81 -19.90
CA SER A 338 -17.59 1.69 -20.48
C SER A 338 -17.04 3.02 -21.02
N LEU A 339 -15.98 3.56 -20.40
CA LEU A 339 -15.32 4.79 -20.86
C LEU A 339 -14.54 4.60 -22.17
N LYS A 340 -14.30 3.34 -22.57
CA LYS A 340 -13.69 2.99 -23.85
C LYS A 340 -14.71 2.75 -24.96
N GLY A 341 -16.01 2.82 -24.67
CA GLY A 341 -17.07 2.48 -25.63
C GLY A 341 -17.09 0.98 -25.99
N GLU A 342 -16.68 0.13 -25.05
CA GLU A 342 -16.60 -1.33 -25.22
C GLU A 342 -17.86 -2.07 -24.75
N CYS A 343 -18.79 -1.34 -24.10
CA CYS A 343 -20.17 -1.77 -23.89
C CYS A 343 -21.05 -1.18 -25.03
#